data_AF-A0A953NZP6-F1
#
_entry.id   AF-A0A953NZP6-F1
#
_cell.length_a   1.000
_cell.length_b   1.000
_cell.length_c   1.000
_cell.angle_alpha   90.00
_cell.angle_beta   90.00
_cell.angle_gamma   90.00
#
_symmetry.space_group_name_H-M   'P 1'
#
loop_
_entity.id
_entity.type
_entity.pdbx_description
1 polymer ?
#
loop_
_entity_poly.entity_id
_entity_poly.type
_entity_poly.pdbx_seq_one_letter_code
_entity_poly.pdbx_strand_id
1 'polypeptide(L)'
;MFAPSLSPARAPLFAILLFVCFALPSAGQVLIVNRDVDHTVTMPLRDMPRASQNAPIIEREAEPARRIPLPLGLKPANEPDLALQRAEIVTPASLAPVQGTSFEGLGTGILGFTIAGAPPDTNGAVGLTQYVQWVNLSIAIFDKATGSILAGPVLGNSLFANLGGGCAANNNGDPVVNYDRLADRWVVSQFSISTQPFLHCVAVSTTSDATGTYNLYAFQYPNFNDYPKVGVWPDGYYATFNMFNGNAFVGASACSYDRAAMLSGLAATQICFQFGTNVGSILPADFDGRLAPRAGTPNFMLYGASALELLKFHVDFVVPANSTISPPTPILVAPFTPLCAGGTCVPQPGTATQLDSLADRLMYRAAYRNFGGHDSLVVNHAVSASGGGGIRWYEIQNPGTTPVLAQQGTYAPDNQFRWMGSIAMDRAG
;
A
#
# COMPACT_ATOMS: atom_id res chain seq x y z
N MET A 1 -47.81 -10.92 -78.18
CA MET A 1 -47.51 -9.50 -77.87
C MET A 1 -46.37 -9.49 -76.87
N PHE A 2 -45.19 -9.06 -77.34
CA PHE A 2 -43.94 -8.68 -76.66
C PHE A 2 -43.22 -9.57 -75.61
N ALA A 3 -41.90 -9.61 -75.84
CA ALA A 3 -40.84 -10.35 -75.17
C ALA A 3 -40.59 -9.99 -73.70
N PRO A 4 -39.93 -10.85 -72.91
CA PRO A 4 -39.37 -10.47 -71.62
C PRO A 4 -38.00 -9.80 -71.81
N SER A 5 -37.82 -8.67 -71.12
CA SER A 5 -36.57 -7.90 -71.07
C SER A 5 -35.55 -8.53 -70.11
N LEU A 6 -34.30 -8.58 -70.57
CA LEU A 6 -33.12 -8.90 -69.76
C LEU A 6 -32.78 -7.72 -68.83
N SER A 7 -32.52 -8.01 -67.55
CA SER A 7 -31.81 -7.11 -66.63
C SER A 7 -30.59 -7.85 -66.06
N PRO A 8 -29.42 -7.21 -65.94
CA PRO A 8 -28.17 -7.86 -65.55
C PRO A 8 -28.02 -8.02 -64.04
N ALA A 9 -27.20 -9.01 -63.67
CA ALA A 9 -26.93 -9.49 -62.33
C ALA A 9 -26.43 -8.40 -61.35
N ARG A 10 -26.95 -8.44 -60.11
CA ARG A 10 -26.35 -7.79 -58.94
C ARG A 10 -25.39 -8.78 -58.26
N ALA A 11 -24.10 -8.48 -58.26
CA ALA A 11 -23.13 -9.10 -57.35
C ALA A 11 -23.15 -8.33 -56.02
N PRO A 12 -23.27 -8.98 -54.84
CA PRO A 12 -23.13 -8.30 -53.57
C PRO A 12 -21.64 -8.12 -53.23
N LEU A 13 -21.21 -6.87 -53.06
CA LEU A 13 -19.95 -6.55 -52.36
C LEU A 13 -20.09 -6.99 -50.90
N PHE A 14 -19.29 -7.97 -50.47
CA PHE A 14 -19.06 -8.24 -49.06
C PHE A 14 -18.09 -7.19 -48.51
N ALA A 15 -18.59 -6.22 -47.75
CA ALA A 15 -17.76 -5.35 -46.93
C ALA A 15 -17.29 -6.15 -45.71
N ILE A 16 -16.00 -6.49 -45.66
CA ILE A 16 -15.35 -7.01 -44.46
C ILE A 16 -15.18 -5.82 -43.50
N LEU A 17 -16.06 -5.71 -42.50
CA LEU A 17 -15.80 -4.85 -41.35
C LEU A 17 -14.70 -5.49 -40.50
N LEU A 18 -13.48 -4.94 -40.58
CA LEU A 18 -12.49 -5.12 -39.52
C LEU A 18 -13.04 -4.45 -38.25
N PHE A 19 -13.56 -5.24 -37.31
CA PHE A 19 -13.77 -4.79 -35.94
C PHE A 19 -12.41 -4.64 -35.27
N VAL A 20 -11.86 -3.43 -35.32
CA VAL A 20 -10.82 -3.02 -34.38
C VAL A 20 -11.51 -2.83 -33.03
N CYS A 21 -11.46 -3.84 -32.17
CA CYS A 21 -11.84 -3.71 -30.76
C CYS A 21 -10.88 -2.74 -30.07
N PHE A 22 -11.19 -1.44 -30.12
CA PHE A 22 -10.72 -0.53 -29.09
C PHE A 22 -11.47 -0.90 -27.81
N ALA A 23 -10.74 -1.46 -26.84
CA ALA A 23 -11.24 -1.56 -25.48
C ALA A 23 -11.51 -0.12 -25.00
N LEU A 24 -12.79 0.26 -24.96
CA LEU A 24 -13.18 1.50 -24.29
C LEU A 24 -12.82 1.35 -22.80
N PRO A 25 -12.17 2.36 -22.19
CA PRO A 25 -11.95 2.34 -20.75
C PRO A 25 -13.31 2.21 -20.05
N SER A 26 -13.35 1.37 -19.03
CA SER A 26 -14.51 1.19 -18.16
C SER A 26 -15.11 2.55 -17.79
N ALA A 27 -16.42 2.71 -18.00
CA ALA A 27 -17.13 3.92 -17.59
C ALA A 27 -17.04 4.05 -16.06
N GLY A 28 -16.09 4.88 -15.57
CA GLY A 28 -15.96 5.17 -14.14
C GLY A 28 -14.59 5.61 -13.64
N GLN A 29 -13.51 5.48 -14.41
CA GLN A 29 -12.15 5.82 -13.94
C GLN A 29 -11.63 7.09 -14.63
N VAL A 30 -11.30 8.10 -13.83
CA VAL A 30 -10.74 9.37 -14.32
C VAL A 30 -9.22 9.29 -14.22
N LEU A 31 -8.54 9.29 -15.37
CA LEU A 31 -7.09 9.45 -15.46
C LEU A 31 -6.72 10.89 -15.07
N ILE A 32 -5.81 11.02 -14.11
CA ILE A 32 -5.30 12.30 -13.61
C ILE A 32 -3.79 12.29 -13.77
N VAL A 33 -3.24 13.36 -14.35
CA VAL A 33 -1.79 13.54 -14.51
C VAL A 33 -1.38 14.75 -13.71
N ASN A 34 -0.55 14.53 -12.71
CA ASN A 34 0.01 15.55 -11.85
C ASN A 34 1.52 15.68 -12.08
N ARG A 35 2.07 16.83 -11.75
CA ARG A 35 3.51 17.07 -11.63
C ARG A 35 3.83 17.34 -10.17
N ASP A 36 5.07 17.09 -9.78
CA ASP A 36 5.56 17.61 -8.51
C ASP A 36 5.38 19.14 -8.48
N VAL A 37 4.89 19.64 -7.35
CA VAL A 37 4.75 21.08 -7.09
C VAL A 37 6.13 21.70 -6.88
N ASP A 38 7.02 20.94 -6.25
CA ASP A 38 8.42 21.28 -6.02
C ASP A 38 9.24 20.00 -5.79
N HIS A 39 10.53 20.06 -6.10
CA HIS A 39 11.52 19.03 -5.80
C HIS A 39 12.89 19.63 -5.49
N THR A 40 13.62 19.00 -4.57
CA THR A 40 14.95 19.43 -4.15
C THR A 40 15.71 18.29 -3.48
N VAL A 41 16.88 18.56 -2.91
CA VAL A 41 17.68 17.58 -2.17
C VAL A 41 17.85 18.02 -0.72
N THR A 42 17.79 17.08 0.22
CA THR A 42 18.04 17.33 1.65
C THR A 42 19.52 17.48 1.98
N MET A 43 19.81 18.07 3.13
CA MET A 43 21.04 17.72 3.85
C MET A 43 21.00 16.24 4.30
N PRO A 44 22.13 15.60 4.63
CA PRO A 44 22.11 14.23 5.13
C PRO A 44 21.24 14.09 6.39
N LEU A 45 20.44 13.03 6.49
CA LEU A 45 19.58 12.78 7.65
C LEU A 45 20.39 12.70 8.96
N ARG A 46 21.61 12.16 8.91
CA ARG A 46 22.54 12.09 10.06
C ARG A 46 22.88 13.46 10.67
N ASP A 47 22.81 14.51 9.86
CA ASP A 47 23.17 15.88 10.24
C ASP A 47 21.95 16.71 10.66
N MET A 48 20.74 16.15 10.55
CA MET A 48 19.51 16.84 10.96
C MET A 48 19.42 16.98 12.47
N PRO A 49 18.84 18.08 12.98
CA PRO A 49 18.57 18.23 14.40
C PRO A 49 17.74 17.05 14.92
N ARG A 50 18.22 16.42 15.99
CA ARG A 50 17.43 15.39 16.69
C ARG A 50 16.16 16.02 17.24
N ALA A 51 15.08 15.23 17.27
CA ALA A 51 13.83 15.67 17.89
C ALA A 51 14.12 16.12 19.33
N SER A 52 13.86 17.41 19.61
CA SER A 52 13.98 17.94 20.96
C SER A 52 12.92 17.28 21.83
N GLN A 53 13.30 16.84 23.03
CA GLN A 53 12.33 16.37 24.04
C GLN A 53 11.29 17.44 24.41
N ASN A 54 11.57 18.71 24.09
CA ASN A 54 10.74 19.86 24.41
C ASN A 54 9.97 20.41 23.20
N ALA A 55 9.98 19.72 22.05
CA ALA A 55 9.06 20.10 20.97
C ALA A 55 7.64 20.02 21.52
N PRO A 56 6.80 21.07 21.38
CA PRO A 56 5.44 21.03 21.89
C PRO A 56 4.74 19.83 21.26
N ILE A 57 4.42 18.85 22.11
CA ILE A 57 3.61 17.71 21.73
C ILE A 57 2.24 18.31 21.41
N ILE A 58 1.93 18.43 20.12
CA ILE A 58 0.52 18.52 19.74
C ILE A 58 0.00 17.11 19.99
N GLU A 59 -0.48 16.86 21.21
CA GLU A 59 -1.27 15.66 21.48
C GLU A 59 -2.45 15.73 20.53
N ARG A 60 -2.36 14.97 19.44
CA ARG A 60 -3.52 14.74 18.59
C ARG A 60 -4.37 13.73 19.33
N GLU A 61 -5.49 14.21 19.85
CA GLU A 61 -6.61 13.35 20.24
C GLU A 61 -6.84 12.31 19.13
N ALA A 62 -7.20 11.08 19.50
CA ALA A 62 -7.42 10.02 18.53
C ALA A 62 -8.33 10.54 17.41
N GLU A 63 -7.77 10.69 16.21
CA GLU A 63 -8.51 11.20 15.07
C GLU A 63 -9.76 10.34 14.89
N PRO A 64 -10.95 10.92 14.66
CA PRO A 64 -12.17 10.14 14.49
C PRO A 64 -11.92 9.05 13.44
N ALA A 65 -12.24 7.80 13.78
CA ALA A 65 -12.04 6.69 12.86
C ALA A 65 -12.79 6.97 11.56
N ARG A 66 -12.05 7.26 10.48
CA ARG A 66 -12.62 7.50 9.15
C ARG A 66 -13.01 6.15 8.56
N ARG A 67 -14.28 5.79 8.77
CA ARG A 67 -14.87 4.54 8.30
C ARG A 67 -14.98 4.54 6.79
N ILE A 68 -14.59 3.44 6.17
CA ILE A 68 -15.00 3.10 4.82
C ILE A 68 -16.16 2.09 4.92
N PRO A 69 -17.03 1.98 3.89
CA PRO A 69 -18.09 0.98 3.89
C PRO A 69 -17.52 -0.44 4.04
N LEU A 70 -18.23 -1.29 4.79
CA LEU A 70 -17.89 -2.71 4.87
C LEU A 70 -18.04 -3.37 3.48
N PRO A 71 -17.15 -4.31 3.13
CA PRO A 71 -17.29 -5.09 1.90
C PRO A 71 -18.58 -5.94 1.86
N LEU A 72 -19.14 -6.12 0.67
CA LEU A 72 -20.40 -6.86 0.45
C LEU A 72 -20.17 -8.38 0.44
N GLY A 73 -21.12 -9.18 0.95
CA GLY A 73 -21.05 -10.65 0.88
C GLY A 73 -20.45 -11.35 2.11
N LEU A 74 -20.44 -10.68 3.26
CA LEU A 74 -20.03 -11.26 4.54
C LEU A 74 -21.01 -12.35 4.99
N LYS A 75 -20.51 -13.39 5.65
CA LYS A 75 -21.38 -14.40 6.27
C LYS A 75 -21.86 -13.95 7.67
N PRO A 76 -23.00 -14.48 8.14
CA PRO A 76 -23.44 -14.31 9.52
C PRO A 76 -22.37 -14.72 10.54
N ALA A 77 -22.29 -13.99 11.66
CA ALA A 77 -21.28 -14.21 12.70
C ALA A 77 -21.36 -15.58 13.41
N ASN A 78 -22.52 -16.23 13.34
CA ASN A 78 -22.78 -17.53 13.97
C ASN A 78 -22.37 -18.73 13.10
N GLU A 79 -22.02 -18.53 11.83
CA GLU A 79 -21.55 -19.61 10.97
C GLU A 79 -20.07 -19.94 11.24
N PRO A 80 -19.64 -21.20 11.15
CA PRO A 80 -18.25 -21.58 11.36
C PRO A 80 -17.33 -21.04 10.25
N ASP A 81 -16.11 -20.65 10.60
CA ASP A 81 -15.07 -20.36 9.62
C ASP A 81 -14.50 -21.69 9.07
N LEU A 82 -14.79 -21.98 7.80
CA LEU A 82 -14.38 -23.23 7.15
C LEU A 82 -12.90 -23.26 6.76
N ALA A 83 -12.24 -22.12 6.73
CA ALA A 83 -10.81 -22.03 6.48
C ALA A 83 -10.01 -21.73 7.76
N LEU A 84 -10.63 -21.94 8.94
CA LEU A 84 -9.94 -21.99 10.23
C LEU A 84 -8.94 -23.14 10.25
N GLN A 85 -7.68 -22.82 10.57
CA GLN A 85 -6.63 -23.82 10.76
C GLN A 85 -6.87 -24.55 12.09
N ARG A 86 -7.26 -25.83 12.01
CA ARG A 86 -7.58 -26.69 13.19
C ARG A 86 -6.47 -27.68 13.54
N ALA A 87 -5.50 -27.85 12.65
CA ALA A 87 -4.32 -28.66 12.88
C ALA A 87 -3.10 -27.74 12.90
N GLU A 88 -2.17 -27.99 13.82
CA GLU A 88 -0.83 -27.43 13.70
C GLU A 88 -0.21 -27.99 12.41
N ILE A 89 0.02 -27.11 11.44
CA ILE A 89 0.87 -27.44 10.31
C ILE A 89 2.30 -27.40 10.86
N VAL A 90 2.86 -28.57 11.16
CA VAL A 90 4.28 -28.70 11.48
C VAL A 90 5.05 -28.54 10.16
N THR A 91 5.38 -27.31 9.81
CA THR A 91 6.36 -27.06 8.74
C THR A 91 7.71 -27.60 9.21
N PRO A 92 8.50 -28.23 8.32
CA PRO A 92 9.86 -28.61 8.66
C PRO A 92 10.61 -27.38 9.19
N ALA A 93 11.24 -27.48 10.36
CA ALA A 93 11.98 -26.37 10.96
C ALA A 93 13.03 -25.78 10.01
N SER A 94 13.50 -26.56 9.02
CA SER A 94 14.40 -26.11 7.95
C SER A 94 13.80 -25.07 7.00
N LEU A 95 12.48 -24.92 6.95
CA LEU A 95 11.77 -23.93 6.14
C LEU A 95 11.28 -22.74 6.97
N ALA A 96 11.37 -22.79 8.30
CA ALA A 96 11.00 -21.65 9.12
C ALA A 96 12.10 -20.57 9.01
N PRO A 97 11.73 -19.28 8.87
CA PRO A 97 12.71 -18.21 8.94
C PRO A 97 13.38 -18.23 10.32
N VAL A 98 14.72 -18.19 10.35
CA VAL A 98 15.49 -18.08 11.59
C VAL A 98 15.42 -16.62 12.05
N GLN A 99 14.95 -16.39 13.27
CA GLN A 99 15.02 -15.07 13.89
C GLN A 99 16.50 -14.67 14.02
N GLY A 100 16.86 -13.56 13.38
CA GLY A 100 18.18 -12.95 13.49
C GLY A 100 18.27 -12.05 14.72
N THR A 101 18.80 -10.84 14.53
CA THR A 101 18.87 -9.83 15.58
C THR A 101 17.47 -9.32 15.94
N SER A 102 17.21 -9.17 17.24
CA SER A 102 16.03 -8.49 17.79
C SER A 102 16.49 -7.32 18.63
N PHE A 103 15.83 -6.17 18.48
CA PHE A 103 16.14 -4.95 19.22
C PHE A 103 14.90 -4.08 19.38
N GLU A 104 14.91 -3.20 20.36
CA GLU A 104 13.84 -2.24 20.58
C GLU A 104 13.83 -1.17 19.47
N GLY A 105 12.67 -0.98 18.84
CA GLY A 105 12.45 0.10 17.89
C GLY A 105 12.09 1.42 18.57
N LEU A 106 11.71 2.42 17.77
CA LEU A 106 11.08 3.64 18.24
C LEU A 106 9.85 3.31 19.09
N GLY A 107 9.88 3.74 20.34
CA GLY A 107 8.88 3.46 21.36
C GLY A 107 9.24 4.09 22.69
N THR A 108 8.38 3.88 23.69
CA THR A 108 8.59 4.37 25.06
C THR A 108 9.97 3.94 25.59
N GLY A 109 10.78 4.91 26.04
CA GLY A 109 12.11 4.66 26.59
C GLY A 109 13.28 4.94 25.64
N ILE A 110 13.04 5.18 24.34
CA ILE A 110 14.07 5.65 23.41
C ILE A 110 14.33 7.14 23.61
N LEU A 111 15.60 7.52 23.84
CA LEU A 111 16.00 8.91 24.01
C LEU A 111 15.67 9.73 22.74
N GLY A 112 14.95 10.84 22.91
CA GLY A 112 14.52 11.71 21.82
C GLY A 112 13.25 11.27 21.11
N PHE A 113 12.61 10.18 21.55
CA PHE A 113 11.28 9.78 21.09
C PHE A 113 10.21 10.13 22.12
N THR A 114 9.06 10.59 21.63
CA THR A 114 7.85 10.81 22.42
C THR A 114 6.65 10.31 21.63
N ILE A 115 5.69 9.69 22.30
CA ILE A 115 4.40 9.34 21.67
C ILE A 115 3.69 10.66 21.36
N ALA A 116 3.44 10.90 20.08
CA ALA A 116 2.91 12.19 19.60
C ALA A 116 1.61 12.08 18.81
N GLY A 117 0.99 10.89 18.78
CA GLY A 117 -0.28 10.68 18.08
C GLY A 117 -0.86 9.29 18.32
N ALA A 118 -2.18 9.21 18.20
CA ALA A 118 -2.94 7.96 18.14
C ALA A 118 -3.81 7.99 16.86
N PRO A 119 -3.74 6.98 15.98
CA PRO A 119 -2.86 5.79 16.04
C PRO A 119 -1.35 6.12 15.93
N PRO A 120 -0.46 5.19 16.33
CA PRO A 120 0.99 5.39 16.24
C PRO A 120 1.55 5.24 14.81
N ASP A 121 0.76 4.72 13.87
CA ASP A 121 1.11 4.55 12.44
C ASP A 121 2.53 4.00 12.22
N THR A 122 2.88 2.96 12.97
CA THR A 122 4.22 2.37 12.93
C THR A 122 4.47 1.73 11.57
N ASN A 123 5.50 2.22 10.88
CA ASN A 123 5.93 1.71 9.59
C ASN A 123 7.45 1.49 9.57
N GLY A 124 7.93 0.57 8.73
CA GLY A 124 9.36 0.33 8.61
C GLY A 124 9.71 -0.69 7.53
N ALA A 125 10.94 -0.59 7.03
CA ALA A 125 11.48 -1.52 6.04
C ALA A 125 12.93 -1.88 6.34
N VAL A 126 13.32 -3.06 5.86
CA VAL A 126 14.68 -3.58 5.98
C VAL A 126 15.40 -3.45 4.64
N GLY A 127 16.54 -2.76 4.65
CA GLY A 127 17.44 -2.63 3.51
C GLY A 127 18.61 -3.60 3.59
N LEU A 128 19.72 -3.24 2.93
CA LEU A 128 20.94 -4.06 2.92
C LEU A 128 21.56 -4.18 4.32
N THR A 129 21.88 -3.04 4.92
CA THR A 129 22.60 -2.94 6.21
C THR A 129 21.81 -2.21 7.30
N GLN A 130 20.65 -1.66 6.97
CA GLN A 130 19.87 -0.81 7.88
C GLN A 130 18.42 -1.27 7.97
N TYR A 131 17.79 -0.96 9.10
CA TYR A 131 16.34 -0.95 9.28
C TYR A 131 15.91 0.50 9.48
N VAL A 132 14.96 0.97 8.67
CA VAL A 132 14.37 2.30 8.83
C VAL A 132 13.00 2.12 9.44
N GLN A 133 12.73 2.87 10.49
CA GLN A 133 11.43 2.91 11.13
C GLN A 133 10.93 4.34 11.20
N TRP A 134 9.65 4.52 10.92
CA TRP A 134 8.95 5.77 11.09
C TRP A 134 7.68 5.51 11.90
N VAL A 135 7.59 6.11 13.07
CA VAL A 135 6.44 6.02 13.98
C VAL A 135 5.79 7.38 14.03
N ASN A 136 4.67 7.50 13.32
CA ASN A 136 3.90 8.73 13.13
C ASN A 136 4.77 9.95 12.77
N LEU A 137 5.22 10.71 13.78
CA LEU A 137 5.95 11.97 13.61
C LEU A 137 7.48 11.85 13.67
N SER A 138 8.01 10.66 13.95
CA SER A 138 9.46 10.45 14.16
C SER A 138 10.03 9.34 13.29
N ILE A 139 11.17 9.61 12.66
CA ILE A 139 11.95 8.63 11.87
C ILE A 139 13.30 8.35 12.54
N ALA A 140 13.71 7.08 12.55
CA ALA A 140 15.03 6.65 13.01
C ALA A 140 15.59 5.52 12.14
N ILE A 141 16.91 5.47 12.08
CA ILE A 141 17.69 4.51 11.29
C ILE A 141 18.49 3.64 12.24
N PHE A 142 18.32 2.33 12.11
CA PHE A 142 18.97 1.33 12.93
C PHE A 142 19.97 0.54 12.09
N ASP A 143 21.10 0.20 12.68
CA ASP A 143 22.01 -0.79 12.14
C ASP A 143 21.35 -2.17 12.21
N LYS A 144 21.21 -2.85 11.07
CA LYS A 144 20.48 -4.13 10.98
C LYS A 144 21.17 -5.27 11.74
N ALA A 145 22.50 -5.22 11.85
CA ALA A 145 23.27 -6.30 12.48
C ALA A 145 23.23 -6.19 14.01
N THR A 146 23.33 -4.98 14.54
CA THR A 146 23.50 -4.70 15.97
C THR A 146 22.24 -4.14 16.64
N GLY A 147 21.31 -3.57 15.88
CA GLY A 147 20.15 -2.84 16.42
C GLY A 147 20.47 -1.44 16.94
N SER A 148 21.70 -0.96 16.79
CA SER A 148 22.10 0.37 17.28
C SER A 148 21.48 1.47 16.43
N ILE A 149 21.05 2.58 17.04
CA ILE A 149 20.57 3.76 16.31
C ILE A 149 21.77 4.43 15.60
N LEU A 150 21.71 4.49 14.28
CA LEU A 150 22.68 5.20 13.43
C LEU A 150 22.33 6.67 13.28
N ALA A 151 21.03 6.99 13.20
CA ALA A 151 20.53 8.36 13.12
C ALA A 151 19.09 8.46 13.65
N GLY A 152 18.73 9.66 14.10
CA GLY A 152 17.43 9.93 14.73
C GLY A 152 17.38 9.62 16.24
N PRO A 153 16.18 9.70 16.85
CA PRO A 153 14.92 10.11 16.22
C PRO A 153 14.97 11.57 15.72
N VAL A 154 14.50 11.82 14.51
CA VAL A 154 14.27 13.18 13.96
C VAL A 154 12.80 13.35 13.61
N LEU A 155 12.31 14.60 13.63
CA LEU A 155 10.93 14.88 13.20
C LEU A 155 10.80 14.60 11.70
N GLY A 156 9.74 13.91 11.31
CA GLY A 156 9.50 13.48 9.93
C GLY A 156 9.50 14.62 8.91
N ASN A 157 8.89 15.77 9.25
CA ASN A 157 8.88 16.96 8.38
C ASN A 157 10.26 17.62 8.21
N SER A 158 11.20 17.39 9.13
CA SER A 158 12.57 17.92 9.01
C SER A 158 13.29 17.34 7.79
N LEU A 159 12.91 16.13 7.36
CA LEU A 159 13.37 15.55 6.10
C LEU A 159 12.98 16.44 4.90
N PHE A 160 11.86 17.15 4.97
CA PHE A 160 11.32 17.96 3.88
C PHE A 160 11.63 19.46 4.02
N ALA A 161 12.45 19.86 4.98
CA ALA A 161 12.70 21.28 5.30
C ALA A 161 13.13 22.10 4.07
N ASN A 162 13.94 21.53 3.18
CA ASN A 162 14.45 22.21 1.99
C ASN A 162 13.38 22.47 0.91
N LEU A 163 12.25 21.75 0.91
CA LEU A 163 11.12 22.06 0.00
C LEU A 163 10.38 23.34 0.40
N GLY A 164 10.45 23.72 1.67
CA GLY A 164 9.52 24.72 2.21
C GLY A 164 8.06 24.26 2.16
N GLY A 165 7.13 25.23 2.17
CA GLY A 165 5.69 24.98 2.05
C GLY A 165 5.12 24.02 3.10
N GLY A 166 4.03 23.33 2.73
CA GLY A 166 3.33 22.40 3.62
C GLY A 166 4.19 21.22 4.07
N CYS A 167 4.99 20.63 3.18
CA CYS A 167 5.84 19.48 3.52
C CYS A 167 6.92 19.82 4.55
N ALA A 168 7.50 21.02 4.52
CA ALA A 168 8.43 21.47 5.55
C ALA A 168 7.72 21.86 6.86
N ALA A 169 6.56 22.53 6.77
CA ALA A 169 5.87 23.08 7.93
C ALA A 169 5.06 22.05 8.73
N ASN A 170 4.49 21.05 8.05
CA ASN A 170 3.53 20.13 8.63
C ASN A 170 4.17 18.76 8.88
N ASN A 171 4.18 18.33 10.14
CA ASN A 171 4.49 16.95 10.52
C ASN A 171 3.16 16.27 10.88
N ASN A 172 2.49 15.65 9.92
CA ASN A 172 1.13 15.14 10.12
C ASN A 172 1.05 13.61 10.14
N GLY A 173 2.10 12.90 9.73
CA GLY A 173 2.22 11.47 9.97
C GLY A 173 1.60 10.59 8.88
N ASP A 174 1.07 9.44 9.33
CA ASP A 174 0.72 8.26 8.52
C ASP A 174 1.83 7.88 7.52
N PRO A 175 3.04 7.57 8.03
CA PRO A 175 4.20 7.39 7.20
C PRO A 175 4.18 6.07 6.46
N VAL A 176 4.86 6.04 5.31
CA VAL A 176 5.23 4.80 4.62
C VAL A 176 6.74 4.72 4.47
N VAL A 177 7.30 3.54 4.74
CA VAL A 177 8.73 3.25 4.60
C VAL A 177 8.88 2.00 3.73
N ASN A 178 9.50 2.15 2.56
CA ASN A 178 9.85 1.04 1.67
C ASN A 178 11.35 1.10 1.31
N TYR A 179 11.88 -0.05 0.88
CA TYR A 179 13.22 -0.16 0.33
C TYR A 179 13.15 -0.67 -1.11
N ASP A 180 13.52 0.19 -2.04
CA ASP A 180 13.69 -0.15 -3.45
C ASP A 180 14.97 -0.97 -3.63
N ARG A 181 14.78 -2.29 -3.72
CA ARG A 181 15.86 -3.27 -3.90
C ARG A 181 16.44 -3.31 -5.32
N LEU A 182 15.78 -2.68 -6.31
CA LEU A 182 16.30 -2.63 -7.68
C LEU A 182 17.31 -1.50 -7.85
N ALA A 183 17.14 -0.41 -7.10
CA ALA A 183 18.06 0.73 -7.12
C ALA A 183 18.88 0.89 -5.84
N ASP A 184 18.66 0.02 -4.84
CA ASP A 184 19.21 0.16 -3.50
C ASP A 184 18.94 1.55 -2.89
N ARG A 185 17.66 1.92 -2.80
CA ARG A 185 17.18 3.22 -2.28
C ARG A 185 16.08 3.07 -1.26
N TRP A 186 16.02 4.00 -0.33
CA TRP A 186 14.93 4.17 0.61
C TRP A 186 13.87 5.07 -0.01
N VAL A 187 12.61 4.68 0.08
CA VAL A 187 11.46 5.48 -0.34
C VAL A 187 10.58 5.68 0.89
N VAL A 188 10.48 6.92 1.34
CA VAL A 188 9.70 7.26 2.53
C VAL A 188 8.74 8.39 2.23
N SER A 189 7.57 8.38 2.87
CA SER A 189 6.58 9.43 2.64
C SER A 189 5.70 9.70 3.86
N GLN A 190 5.06 10.87 3.85
CA GLN A 190 3.97 11.25 4.76
C GLN A 190 2.98 12.18 4.03
N PHE A 191 1.82 12.43 4.60
CA PHE A 191 0.95 13.51 4.12
C PHE A 191 1.23 14.85 4.84
N SER A 192 0.84 15.95 4.20
CA SER A 192 0.78 17.29 4.79
C SER A 192 -0.61 17.87 4.54
N ILE A 193 -1.39 17.97 5.62
CA ILE A 193 -2.84 18.24 5.58
C ILE A 193 -3.29 19.34 6.55
N SER A 194 -2.41 19.83 7.44
CA SER A 194 -2.74 20.93 8.37
C SER A 194 -2.93 22.27 7.66
N THR A 195 -2.42 22.40 6.43
CA THR A 195 -2.58 23.59 5.58
C THR A 195 -2.99 23.16 4.17
N GLN A 196 -3.62 24.07 3.42
CA GLN A 196 -3.85 23.88 2.00
C GLN A 196 -2.72 24.47 1.15
N PRO A 197 -2.47 23.91 -0.06
CA PRO A 197 -3.07 22.68 -0.59
C PRO A 197 -2.65 21.44 0.22
N PHE A 198 -3.46 20.37 0.19
CA PHE A 198 -3.04 19.09 0.74
C PHE A 198 -1.96 18.48 -0.13
N LEU A 199 -0.93 17.92 0.50
CA LEU A 199 0.26 17.40 -0.16
C LEU A 199 0.54 15.97 0.28
N HIS A 200 1.07 15.16 -0.63
CA HIS A 200 1.86 13.98 -0.28
C HIS A 200 3.33 14.28 -0.49
N CYS A 201 4.11 14.10 0.58
CA CYS A 201 5.53 14.42 0.61
C CYS A 201 6.31 13.12 0.48
N VAL A 202 7.13 12.98 -0.56
CA VAL A 202 7.88 11.75 -0.86
C VAL A 202 9.37 12.06 -0.89
N ALA A 203 10.17 11.23 -0.24
CA ALA A 203 11.61 11.33 -0.21
C ALA A 203 12.23 10.00 -0.69
N VAL A 204 13.17 10.09 -1.63
CA VAL A 204 13.92 8.95 -2.16
C VAL A 204 15.40 9.16 -1.84
N SER A 205 16.03 8.25 -1.11
CA SER A 205 17.44 8.42 -0.75
C SER A 205 18.31 8.51 -2.02
N THR A 206 19.46 9.16 -1.91
CA THR A 206 20.42 9.26 -3.04
C THR A 206 21.37 8.07 -3.12
N THR A 207 21.48 7.30 -2.03
CA THR A 207 22.30 6.09 -1.89
C THR A 207 21.56 5.02 -1.08
N SER A 208 22.18 3.86 -0.89
CA SER A 208 21.65 2.79 -0.02
C SER A 208 21.75 3.11 1.48
N ASP A 209 22.46 4.17 1.86
CA ASP A 209 22.58 4.63 3.25
C ASP A 209 21.44 5.62 3.57
N ALA A 210 20.49 5.19 4.40
CA ALA A 210 19.34 5.97 4.85
C ALA A 210 19.72 7.18 5.72
N THR A 211 20.96 7.25 6.19
CA THR A 211 21.44 8.40 6.95
C THR A 211 22.00 9.51 6.04
N GLY A 212 22.02 9.27 4.72
CA GLY A 212 22.45 10.20 3.67
C GLY A 212 21.39 11.22 3.26
N THR A 213 21.58 11.79 2.06
CA THR A 213 20.66 12.77 1.45
C THR A 213 19.49 12.08 0.75
N TYR A 214 18.41 12.83 0.53
CA TYR A 214 17.22 12.38 -0.17
C TYR A 214 16.81 13.39 -1.25
N ASN A 215 16.36 12.90 -2.40
CA ASN A 215 15.57 13.66 -3.37
C ASN A 215 14.16 13.78 -2.83
N LEU A 216 13.64 15.01 -2.75
CA LEU A 216 12.38 15.37 -2.13
C LEU A 216 11.37 15.78 -3.19
N TYR A 217 10.11 15.44 -2.96
CA TYR A 217 9.00 15.72 -3.86
C TYR A 217 7.75 16.06 -3.06
N ALA A 218 6.98 17.03 -3.57
CA ALA A 218 5.63 17.33 -3.08
C ALA A 218 4.60 17.16 -4.20
N PHE A 219 3.56 16.37 -3.98
CA PHE A 219 2.45 16.20 -4.93
C PHE A 219 1.14 16.71 -4.33
N GLN A 220 0.41 17.55 -5.06
CA GLN A 220 -0.84 18.14 -4.60
C GLN A 220 -2.04 17.22 -4.79
N TYR A 221 -2.91 17.18 -3.78
CA TYR A 221 -4.17 16.45 -3.80
C TYR A 221 -5.36 17.39 -3.57
N PRO A 222 -6.50 17.13 -4.25
CA PRO A 222 -7.70 17.95 -4.12
C PRO A 222 -8.51 17.65 -2.84
N ASN A 223 -8.27 16.50 -2.22
CA ASN A 223 -8.97 15.97 -1.06
C ASN A 223 -7.94 15.36 -0.10
N PHE A 224 -8.33 15.13 1.16
CA PHE A 224 -7.43 14.51 2.13
C PHE A 224 -7.08 13.09 1.69
N ASN A 225 -5.80 12.85 1.44
CA ASN A 225 -5.20 11.61 0.94
C ASN A 225 -4.73 10.72 2.10
N ASP A 226 -5.70 10.17 2.82
CA ASP A 226 -5.49 9.38 4.05
C ASP A 226 -5.04 7.94 3.76
N TYR A 227 -4.48 7.29 4.78
CA TYR A 227 -4.13 5.87 4.77
C TYR A 227 -3.21 5.46 3.61
N PRO A 228 -2.14 6.21 3.28
CA PRO A 228 -1.28 5.93 2.15
C PRO A 228 -0.67 4.53 2.25
N LYS A 229 -0.58 3.85 1.11
CA LYS A 229 0.13 2.57 0.96
C LYS A 229 1.01 2.65 -0.27
N VAL A 230 2.26 2.20 -0.18
CA VAL A 230 3.23 2.30 -1.28
C VAL A 230 3.81 0.93 -1.60
N GLY A 231 3.92 0.61 -2.88
CA GLY A 231 4.62 -0.58 -3.37
C GLY A 231 5.73 -0.18 -4.34
N VAL A 232 6.89 -0.81 -4.22
CA VAL A 232 7.95 -0.68 -5.21
C VAL A 232 7.66 -1.61 -6.38
N TRP A 233 7.72 -1.08 -7.60
CA TRP A 233 7.62 -1.83 -8.84
C TRP A 233 8.72 -1.37 -9.83
N PRO A 234 9.10 -2.17 -10.84
CA PRO A 234 10.21 -1.82 -11.73
C PRO A 234 10.06 -0.48 -12.48
N ASP A 235 8.85 -0.14 -12.89
CA ASP A 235 8.52 1.03 -13.72
C ASP A 235 8.00 2.24 -12.92
N GLY A 236 7.68 2.09 -11.64
CA GLY A 236 7.11 3.16 -10.84
C GLY A 236 7.05 2.87 -9.34
N TYR A 237 6.94 3.92 -8.54
CA TYR A 237 6.50 3.79 -7.15
C TYR A 237 4.99 3.93 -7.12
N TYR A 238 4.29 2.84 -6.83
CA TYR A 238 2.83 2.83 -6.82
C TYR A 238 2.31 3.18 -5.44
N ALA A 239 1.38 4.12 -5.35
CA ALA A 239 0.79 4.54 -4.10
C ALA A 239 -0.73 4.61 -4.18
N THR A 240 -1.40 4.26 -3.10
CA THR A 240 -2.85 4.33 -3.00
C THR A 240 -3.27 5.12 -1.77
N PHE A 241 -4.47 5.70 -1.83
CA PHE A 241 -5.00 6.58 -0.80
C PHE A 241 -6.50 6.36 -0.65
N ASN A 242 -7.01 6.51 0.57
CA ASN A 242 -8.43 6.75 0.81
C ASN A 242 -8.68 8.25 0.76
N MET A 243 -9.48 8.71 -0.20
CA MET A 243 -9.72 10.14 -0.39
C MET A 243 -10.91 10.62 0.44
N PHE A 244 -10.77 11.76 1.11
CA PHE A 244 -11.83 12.35 1.93
C PHE A 244 -12.05 13.85 1.64
N ASN A 245 -13.32 14.21 1.46
CA ASN A 245 -13.77 15.61 1.50
C ASN A 245 -14.29 15.92 2.90
N GLY A 246 -13.46 16.57 3.72
CA GLY A 246 -13.67 16.63 5.17
C GLY A 246 -13.62 15.22 5.76
N ASN A 247 -14.72 14.76 6.36
CA ASN A 247 -14.85 13.39 6.88
C ASN A 247 -15.59 12.44 5.93
N ALA A 248 -16.07 12.93 4.79
CA ALA A 248 -16.81 12.11 3.83
C ALA A 248 -15.84 11.34 2.92
N PHE A 249 -15.92 10.02 2.93
CA PHE A 249 -15.17 9.17 2.00
C PHE A 249 -15.66 9.40 0.57
N VAL A 250 -14.74 9.73 -0.35
CA VAL A 250 -15.06 10.00 -1.76
C VAL A 250 -14.47 8.96 -2.72
N GLY A 251 -13.93 7.86 -2.19
CA GLY A 251 -13.34 6.76 -2.96
C GLY A 251 -11.82 6.67 -2.82
N ALA A 252 -11.24 5.59 -3.31
CA ALA A 252 -9.79 5.43 -3.37
C ALA A 252 -9.18 6.17 -4.57
N SER A 253 -7.91 6.55 -4.44
CA SER A 253 -7.06 6.93 -5.57
C SER A 253 -5.90 5.95 -5.66
N ALA A 254 -5.60 5.46 -6.88
CA ALA A 254 -4.41 4.67 -7.18
C ALA A 254 -3.49 5.46 -8.10
N CYS A 255 -2.27 5.70 -7.65
CA CYS A 255 -1.28 6.53 -8.31
C CYS A 255 0.01 5.76 -8.57
N SER A 256 0.80 6.23 -9.53
CA SER A 256 2.19 5.82 -9.75
C SER A 256 3.05 7.06 -9.95
N TYR A 257 4.20 7.09 -9.29
CA TYR A 257 5.21 8.15 -9.40
C TYR A 257 6.36 7.69 -10.31
N ASP A 258 6.87 8.62 -11.11
CA ASP A 258 7.99 8.39 -12.03
C ASP A 258 9.27 8.05 -11.26
N ARG A 259 9.46 6.76 -11.05
CA ARG A 259 10.59 6.20 -10.31
C ARG A 259 11.94 6.61 -10.91
N ALA A 260 12.05 6.65 -12.24
CA ALA A 260 13.31 6.98 -12.90
C ALA A 260 13.70 8.45 -12.67
N ALA A 261 12.73 9.36 -12.79
CA ALA A 261 12.93 10.77 -12.46
C ALA A 261 13.28 10.95 -10.97
N MET A 262 12.53 10.28 -10.08
CA MET A 262 12.71 10.41 -8.63
C MET A 262 14.06 9.89 -8.11
N LEU A 263 14.55 8.78 -8.69
CA LEU A 263 15.89 8.27 -8.41
C LEU A 263 16.99 9.23 -8.88
N SER A 264 16.74 9.97 -9.95
CA SER A 264 17.69 10.90 -10.57
C SER A 264 17.62 12.32 -10.00
N GLY A 265 16.68 12.60 -9.08
CA GLY A 265 16.50 13.95 -8.53
C GLY A 265 15.90 14.94 -9.53
N LEU A 266 15.18 14.45 -10.55
CA LEU A 266 14.54 15.26 -11.59
C LEU A 266 13.06 15.49 -11.26
N ALA A 267 12.45 16.49 -11.89
CA ALA A 267 11.00 16.70 -11.89
C ALA A 267 10.27 15.41 -12.26
N ALA A 268 9.26 15.05 -11.47
CA ALA A 268 8.60 13.75 -11.51
C ALA A 268 7.13 13.88 -11.88
N THR A 269 6.66 12.97 -12.71
CA THR A 269 5.24 12.85 -13.05
C THR A 269 4.56 11.92 -12.05
N GLN A 270 3.33 12.25 -11.69
CA GLN A 270 2.41 11.33 -11.05
C GLN A 270 1.24 11.06 -12.00
N ILE A 271 0.86 9.78 -12.13
CA ILE A 271 -0.32 9.37 -12.88
C ILE A 271 -1.25 8.62 -11.94
N CYS A 272 -2.52 9.03 -11.86
CA CYS A 272 -3.52 8.47 -10.97
C CYS A 272 -4.81 8.07 -11.67
N PHE A 273 -5.52 7.13 -11.04
CA PHE A 273 -6.90 6.79 -11.33
C PHE A 273 -7.74 6.98 -10.07
N GLN A 274 -8.75 7.86 -10.15
CA GLN A 274 -9.72 8.04 -9.07
C GLN A 274 -10.87 7.03 -9.20
N PHE A 275 -11.23 6.40 -8.08
CA PHE A 275 -12.35 5.47 -7.97
C PHE A 275 -13.54 6.11 -7.25
N GLY A 276 -14.72 5.50 -7.40
CA GLY A 276 -15.92 5.88 -6.65
C GLY A 276 -15.93 5.36 -5.21
N THR A 277 -16.94 5.75 -4.45
CA THR A 277 -17.10 5.48 -3.01
C THR A 277 -17.26 4.00 -2.62
N ASN A 278 -17.41 3.10 -3.60
CA ASN A 278 -17.50 1.65 -3.38
C ASN A 278 -16.13 0.96 -3.33
N VAL A 279 -15.05 1.69 -3.62
CA VAL A 279 -13.68 1.16 -3.65
C VAL A 279 -12.83 1.95 -2.66
N GLY A 280 -12.22 1.24 -1.70
CA GLY A 280 -11.39 1.79 -0.63
C GLY A 280 -10.27 0.84 -0.27
N SER A 281 -9.24 1.39 0.40
CA SER A 281 -8.11 0.66 0.98
C SER A 281 -7.45 -0.33 0.01
N ILE A 282 -7.18 0.14 -1.22
CA ILE A 282 -6.45 -0.62 -2.22
C ILE A 282 -5.01 -0.81 -1.73
N LEU A 283 -4.47 -2.01 -1.83
CA LEU A 283 -3.07 -2.32 -1.59
C LEU A 283 -2.32 -2.47 -2.91
N PRO A 284 -1.32 -1.62 -3.22
CA PRO A 284 -0.43 -1.85 -4.35
C PRO A 284 0.53 -3.00 -4.02
N ALA A 285 0.88 -3.81 -5.02
CA ALA A 285 1.86 -4.87 -4.85
C ALA A 285 3.25 -4.26 -4.60
N ASP A 286 3.93 -4.79 -3.59
CA ASP A 286 5.32 -4.51 -3.26
C ASP A 286 6.15 -5.78 -3.50
N PHE A 287 7.11 -5.73 -4.42
CA PHE A 287 7.82 -6.93 -4.84
C PHE A 287 8.96 -7.33 -3.87
N ASP A 288 9.06 -8.62 -3.59
CA ASP A 288 10.11 -9.24 -2.79
C ASP A 288 11.05 -10.12 -3.60
N GLY A 289 12.24 -10.34 -3.04
CA GLY A 289 13.25 -11.23 -3.63
C GLY A 289 14.15 -10.54 -4.65
N ARG A 290 14.92 -11.37 -5.38
CA ARG A 290 15.91 -10.91 -6.37
C ARG A 290 15.38 -10.95 -7.80
N LEU A 291 14.33 -11.72 -8.05
CA LEU A 291 13.69 -11.79 -9.35
C LEU A 291 12.63 -10.70 -9.40
N ALA A 292 12.93 -9.63 -10.12
CA ALA A 292 11.96 -8.57 -10.36
C ALA A 292 10.75 -9.12 -11.13
N PRO A 293 9.58 -8.46 -11.05
CA PRO A 293 8.53 -8.63 -12.05
C PRO A 293 9.10 -8.49 -13.46
N ARG A 294 8.57 -9.26 -14.42
CA ARG A 294 9.02 -9.18 -15.82
C ARG A 294 8.71 -7.79 -16.38
N ALA A 295 9.57 -7.27 -17.26
CA ALA A 295 9.35 -5.97 -17.91
C ALA A 295 7.96 -5.93 -18.59
N GLY A 296 7.23 -4.83 -18.39
CA GLY A 296 5.86 -4.65 -18.89
C GLY A 296 4.77 -5.31 -18.05
N THR A 297 5.12 -6.01 -16.95
CA THR A 297 4.11 -6.51 -16.00
C THR A 297 3.47 -5.31 -15.28
N PRO A 298 2.13 -5.14 -15.34
CA PRO A 298 1.46 -4.09 -14.58
C PRO A 298 1.63 -4.32 -13.08
N ASN A 299 1.55 -3.24 -12.28
CA ASN A 299 1.45 -3.41 -10.84
C ASN A 299 0.10 -4.05 -10.50
N PHE A 300 0.12 -5.09 -9.66
CA PHE A 300 -1.07 -5.74 -9.16
C PHE A 300 -1.58 -4.98 -7.96
N MET A 301 -2.88 -4.69 -7.91
CA MET A 301 -3.48 -4.05 -6.74
C MET A 301 -4.67 -4.86 -6.25
N LEU A 302 -4.80 -4.98 -4.93
CA LEU A 302 -5.87 -5.74 -4.30
C LEU A 302 -6.70 -4.86 -3.37
N TYR A 303 -8.01 -5.05 -3.43
CA TYR A 303 -8.93 -4.56 -2.42
C TYR A 303 -10.05 -5.58 -2.21
N GLY A 304 -11.05 -5.21 -1.42
CA GLY A 304 -12.17 -6.09 -1.10
C GLY A 304 -11.84 -6.99 0.09
N ALA A 305 -12.87 -7.66 0.58
CA ALA A 305 -12.69 -8.62 1.67
C ALA A 305 -13.44 -9.92 1.35
N SER A 306 -14.77 -9.88 1.20
CA SER A 306 -15.61 -11.06 0.96
C SER A 306 -15.35 -11.76 -0.38
N ALA A 307 -14.81 -11.01 -1.34
CA ALA A 307 -14.01 -11.48 -2.45
C ALA A 307 -12.79 -10.54 -2.53
N LEU A 308 -11.68 -11.06 -3.06
CA LEU A 308 -10.54 -10.21 -3.40
C LEU A 308 -10.75 -9.67 -4.81
N GLU A 309 -10.60 -8.37 -4.97
CA GLU A 309 -10.74 -7.69 -6.26
C GLU A 309 -9.37 -7.30 -6.78
N LEU A 310 -8.92 -7.96 -7.85
CA LEU A 310 -7.62 -7.74 -8.46
C LEU A 310 -7.69 -6.71 -9.60
N LEU A 311 -6.90 -5.66 -9.48
CA LEU A 311 -6.67 -4.64 -10.50
C LEU A 311 -5.25 -4.80 -11.07
N LYS A 312 -5.07 -4.39 -12.32
CA LYS A 312 -3.78 -4.31 -13.01
C LYS A 312 -3.56 -2.88 -13.45
N PHE A 313 -2.57 -2.19 -12.88
CA PHE A 313 -2.22 -0.82 -13.24
C PHE A 313 -0.93 -0.79 -14.06
N HIS A 314 -1.06 -0.49 -15.35
CA HIS A 314 0.04 -0.14 -16.24
C HIS A 314 0.22 1.38 -16.32
N VAL A 315 1.44 1.86 -16.05
CA VAL A 315 1.79 3.27 -16.18
C VAL A 315 2.63 3.51 -17.43
N ASP A 316 2.39 4.64 -18.09
CA ASP A 316 3.23 5.17 -19.18
C ASP A 316 3.54 6.65 -18.90
N PHE A 317 4.74 6.93 -18.39
CA PHE A 317 5.17 8.30 -18.09
C PHE A 317 5.59 9.10 -19.35
N VAL A 318 5.82 8.42 -20.47
CA VAL A 318 6.18 9.07 -21.75
C VAL A 318 4.93 9.60 -22.43
N VAL A 319 3.88 8.78 -22.47
CA VAL A 319 2.56 9.15 -22.99
C VAL A 319 1.52 8.81 -21.92
N PRO A 320 1.24 9.73 -20.97
CA PRO A 320 0.32 9.46 -19.85
C PRO A 320 -1.04 8.89 -20.24
N ALA A 321 -1.56 9.28 -21.41
CA ALA A 321 -2.83 8.78 -21.95
C ALA A 321 -2.85 7.27 -22.27
N ASN A 322 -1.68 6.62 -22.40
CA ASN A 322 -1.56 5.17 -22.58
C ASN A 322 -1.61 4.39 -21.25
N SER A 323 -1.57 5.09 -20.11
CA SER A 323 -1.71 4.44 -18.81
C SER A 323 -3.10 3.81 -18.69
N THR A 324 -3.17 2.62 -18.10
CA THR A 324 -4.43 1.89 -17.94
C THR A 324 -4.53 1.26 -16.56
N ILE A 325 -5.75 1.15 -16.07
CA ILE A 325 -6.09 0.30 -14.94
C ILE A 325 -7.22 -0.63 -15.37
N SER A 326 -7.07 -1.92 -15.12
CA SER A 326 -8.07 -2.91 -15.53
C SER A 326 -9.37 -2.74 -14.72
N PRO A 327 -10.50 -3.23 -15.24
CA PRO A 327 -11.63 -3.60 -14.38
C PRO A 327 -11.18 -4.59 -13.30
N PRO A 328 -11.85 -4.61 -12.13
CA PRO A 328 -11.54 -5.56 -11.08
C PRO A 328 -11.87 -6.99 -11.54
N THR A 329 -10.96 -7.91 -11.25
CA THR A 329 -11.16 -9.36 -11.44
C THR A 329 -11.44 -10.00 -10.08
N PRO A 330 -12.64 -10.53 -9.85
CA PRO A 330 -12.99 -11.11 -8.56
C PRO A 330 -12.30 -12.47 -8.38
N ILE A 331 -11.73 -12.67 -7.20
CA ILE A 331 -11.16 -13.93 -6.74
C ILE A 331 -11.98 -14.35 -5.52
N LEU A 332 -12.75 -15.43 -5.70
CA LEU A 332 -13.61 -15.95 -4.65
C LEU A 332 -12.78 -16.54 -3.51
N VAL A 333 -13.15 -16.20 -2.27
CA VAL A 333 -12.51 -16.70 -1.05
C VAL A 333 -13.56 -17.37 -0.15
N ALA A 334 -13.10 -18.11 0.86
CA ALA A 334 -14.02 -18.66 1.87
C ALA A 334 -14.70 -17.50 2.63
N PRO A 335 -16.02 -17.56 2.86
CA PRO A 335 -16.73 -16.54 3.62
C PRO A 335 -16.19 -16.42 5.06
N PHE A 336 -16.14 -15.19 5.57
CA PHE A 336 -15.71 -14.87 6.93
C PHE A 336 -16.58 -13.77 7.54
N THR A 337 -16.38 -13.55 8.84
CA THR A 337 -16.98 -12.45 9.58
C THR A 337 -15.85 -11.50 9.99
N PRO A 338 -15.90 -10.19 9.67
CA PRO A 338 -14.89 -9.24 10.11
C PRO A 338 -14.83 -9.19 11.64
N LEU A 339 -13.62 -9.09 12.19
CA LEU A 339 -13.44 -8.85 13.63
C LEU A 339 -14.15 -7.55 14.01
N CYS A 340 -14.89 -7.52 15.13
CA CYS A 340 -15.61 -6.33 15.60
C CYS A 340 -16.55 -5.68 14.56
N ALA A 341 -17.04 -6.41 13.55
CA ALA A 341 -17.74 -5.84 12.40
C ALA A 341 -16.96 -4.69 11.71
N GLY A 342 -15.63 -4.73 11.73
CA GLY A 342 -14.76 -3.67 11.20
C GLY A 342 -14.57 -2.46 12.11
N GLY A 343 -15.06 -2.51 13.36
CA GLY A 343 -15.00 -1.41 14.31
C GLY A 343 -14.15 -1.69 15.55
N THR A 344 -14.50 -0.99 16.63
CA THR A 344 -13.83 -1.03 17.92
C THR A 344 -14.41 -2.12 18.81
N CYS A 345 -13.59 -3.09 19.21
CA CYS A 345 -13.95 -4.06 20.25
C CYS A 345 -12.76 -4.77 20.90
N VAL A 346 -11.54 -4.47 20.47
CA VAL A 346 -10.35 -5.22 20.92
C VAL A 346 -9.94 -4.71 22.30
N PRO A 347 -9.89 -5.57 23.35
CA PRO A 347 -9.57 -5.13 24.69
C PRO A 347 -8.09 -4.76 24.83
N GLN A 348 -7.80 -3.70 25.59
CA GLN A 348 -6.44 -3.33 26.01
C GLN A 348 -6.27 -3.58 27.52
N PRO A 349 -5.19 -4.24 27.97
CA PRO A 349 -4.93 -4.45 29.40
C PRO A 349 -4.89 -3.14 30.20
N GLY A 350 -5.45 -3.15 31.41
CA GLY A 350 -5.35 -2.03 32.36
C GLY A 350 -6.26 -0.83 32.06
N THR A 351 -7.14 -0.92 31.05
CA THR A 351 -8.12 0.13 30.73
C THR A 351 -9.43 -0.47 30.21
N ALA A 352 -10.51 0.32 30.25
CA ALA A 352 -11.77 0.02 29.57
C ALA A 352 -11.76 0.48 28.10
N THR A 353 -10.79 1.28 27.67
CA THR A 353 -10.64 1.71 26.28
C THR A 353 -10.34 0.51 25.39
N GLN A 354 -11.16 0.34 24.36
CA GLN A 354 -10.99 -0.69 23.34
C GLN A 354 -10.28 -0.12 22.11
N LEU A 355 -9.62 -0.99 21.35
CA LEU A 355 -8.90 -0.67 20.13
C LEU A 355 -9.74 -1.04 18.89
N ASP A 356 -9.54 -0.28 17.82
CA ASP A 356 -10.14 -0.54 16.52
C ASP A 356 -9.49 -1.73 15.84
N SER A 357 -10.30 -2.58 15.21
CA SER A 357 -9.82 -3.80 14.55
C SER A 357 -9.29 -3.57 13.14
N LEU A 358 -9.76 -2.51 12.46
CA LEU A 358 -9.56 -2.29 11.01
C LEU A 358 -9.88 -3.52 10.14
N ALA A 359 -10.82 -4.35 10.59
CA ALA A 359 -11.23 -5.56 9.88
C ALA A 359 -12.13 -5.31 8.65
N ASP A 360 -12.44 -4.05 8.36
CA ASP A 360 -13.16 -3.58 7.19
C ASP A 360 -12.32 -3.60 5.89
N ARG A 361 -11.01 -3.88 6.00
CA ARG A 361 -10.04 -3.79 4.89
C ARG A 361 -8.94 -4.84 4.95
N LEU A 362 -8.24 -5.02 3.84
CA LEU A 362 -6.95 -5.73 3.82
C LEU A 362 -5.90 -4.95 4.61
N MET A 363 -5.00 -5.69 5.28
CA MET A 363 -3.91 -5.10 6.04
C MET A 363 -2.61 -5.11 5.25
N TYR A 364 -1.88 -3.99 5.32
CA TYR A 364 -0.67 -3.78 4.55
C TYR A 364 0.44 -4.78 4.95
N ARG A 365 1.12 -5.43 4.01
CA ARG A 365 1.23 -5.16 2.55
C ARG A 365 0.66 -6.29 1.67
N ALA A 366 0.49 -5.99 0.39
CA ALA A 366 0.33 -7.00 -0.67
C ALA A 366 1.72 -7.41 -1.18
N ALA A 367 2.32 -8.44 -0.57
CA ALA A 367 3.67 -8.86 -0.92
C ALA A 367 3.65 -9.73 -2.19
N TYR A 368 4.34 -9.29 -3.23
CA TYR A 368 4.49 -10.03 -4.49
C TYR A 368 5.83 -10.74 -4.53
N ARG A 369 5.89 -11.92 -5.13
CA ARG A 369 7.14 -12.60 -5.44
C ARG A 369 7.10 -13.30 -6.79
N ASN A 370 8.18 -13.17 -7.55
CA ASN A 370 8.42 -13.94 -8.76
C ASN A 370 9.34 -15.14 -8.43
N PHE A 371 8.85 -16.36 -8.66
CA PHE A 371 9.60 -17.61 -8.46
C PHE A 371 10.24 -18.16 -9.75
N GLY A 372 10.19 -17.41 -10.85
CA GLY A 372 10.68 -17.79 -12.17
C GLY A 372 9.68 -18.63 -12.95
N GLY A 373 9.05 -19.62 -12.29
CA GLY A 373 8.01 -20.48 -12.86
C GLY A 373 6.58 -19.94 -12.70
N HIS A 374 6.30 -19.24 -11.61
CA HIS A 374 5.04 -18.57 -11.33
C HIS A 374 5.27 -17.33 -10.48
N ASP A 375 4.25 -16.49 -10.39
CA ASP A 375 4.21 -15.31 -9.54
C ASP A 375 3.19 -15.54 -8.43
N SER A 376 3.49 -15.14 -7.20
CA SER A 376 2.54 -15.17 -6.08
C SER A 376 2.36 -13.78 -5.48
N LEU A 377 1.16 -13.54 -4.96
CA LEU A 377 0.79 -12.37 -4.19
C LEU A 377 0.15 -12.84 -2.88
N VAL A 378 0.60 -12.33 -1.74
CA VAL A 378 0.00 -12.64 -0.44
C VAL A 378 -0.55 -11.40 0.24
N VAL A 379 -1.72 -11.55 0.85
CA VAL A 379 -2.44 -10.50 1.60
C VAL A 379 -3.10 -11.12 2.84
N ASN A 380 -3.39 -10.29 3.83
CA ASN A 380 -4.09 -10.71 5.04
C ASN A 380 -5.09 -9.66 5.53
N HIS A 381 -5.99 -10.06 6.42
CA HIS A 381 -6.88 -9.18 7.19
C HIS A 381 -7.36 -9.86 8.48
N ALA A 382 -8.03 -9.09 9.34
CA ALA A 382 -8.52 -9.57 10.63
C ALA A 382 -9.96 -10.09 10.52
N VAL A 383 -10.23 -11.28 11.08
CA VAL A 383 -11.55 -11.90 11.13
C VAL A 383 -11.91 -12.31 12.55
N SER A 384 -13.21 -12.43 12.83
CA SER A 384 -13.70 -13.06 14.06
C SER A 384 -13.47 -14.57 13.98
N ALA A 385 -12.73 -15.12 14.94
CA ALA A 385 -12.42 -16.54 15.01
C ALA A 385 -12.12 -16.98 16.46
N SER A 386 -12.44 -18.23 16.80
CA SER A 386 -12.09 -18.86 18.09
C SER A 386 -12.49 -18.07 19.35
N GLY A 387 -13.53 -17.23 19.27
CA GLY A 387 -13.99 -16.37 20.37
C GLY A 387 -13.21 -15.06 20.55
N GLY A 388 -12.21 -14.80 19.69
CA GLY A 388 -11.41 -13.58 19.65
C GLY A 388 -11.17 -13.13 18.20
N GLY A 389 -9.91 -12.81 17.87
CA GLY A 389 -9.48 -12.35 16.55
C GLY A 389 -8.50 -13.31 15.88
N GLY A 390 -8.71 -13.59 14.60
CA GLY A 390 -7.83 -14.39 13.77
C GLY A 390 -7.28 -13.62 12.58
N ILE A 391 -6.12 -14.04 12.09
CA ILE A 391 -5.54 -13.51 10.84
C ILE A 391 -5.96 -14.41 9.68
N ARG A 392 -6.82 -13.88 8.82
CA ARG A 392 -7.17 -14.48 7.53
C ARG A 392 -6.10 -14.10 6.52
N TRP A 393 -5.59 -15.07 5.77
CA TRP A 393 -4.59 -14.85 4.73
C TRP A 393 -4.91 -15.61 3.45
N TYR A 394 -4.34 -15.13 2.34
CA TYR A 394 -4.53 -15.67 1.00
C TYR A 394 -3.22 -15.67 0.22
N GLU A 395 -3.00 -16.71 -0.59
CA GLU A 395 -2.00 -16.73 -1.66
C GLU A 395 -2.72 -16.75 -3.01
N ILE A 396 -2.41 -15.76 -3.85
CA ILE A 396 -2.91 -15.64 -5.21
C ILE A 396 -1.76 -15.92 -6.17
N GLN A 397 -1.88 -16.97 -6.95
CA GLN A 397 -0.89 -17.32 -7.98
C GLN A 397 -1.30 -16.81 -9.36
N ASN A 398 -0.29 -16.49 -10.16
CA ASN A 398 -0.40 -16.05 -11.55
C ASN A 398 -1.26 -14.78 -11.77
N PRO A 399 -1.14 -13.73 -10.94
CA PRO A 399 -1.99 -12.53 -11.02
C PRO A 399 -1.94 -11.83 -12.39
N GLY A 400 -0.83 -11.96 -13.13
CA GLY A 400 -0.69 -11.41 -14.48
C GLY A 400 -1.58 -12.06 -15.55
N THR A 401 -1.94 -13.32 -15.37
CA THR A 401 -2.71 -14.11 -16.34
C THR A 401 -4.10 -14.44 -15.80
N THR A 402 -4.37 -15.71 -15.50
CA THR A 402 -5.56 -16.18 -14.80
C THR A 402 -5.23 -16.28 -13.31
N PRO A 403 -5.64 -15.31 -12.47
CA PRO A 403 -5.38 -15.37 -11.05
C PRO A 403 -6.09 -16.58 -10.43
N VAL A 404 -5.37 -17.32 -9.58
CA VAL A 404 -5.91 -18.47 -8.86
C VAL A 404 -5.70 -18.24 -7.38
N LEU A 405 -6.75 -18.45 -6.57
CA LEU A 405 -6.59 -18.60 -5.13
C LEU A 405 -5.89 -19.94 -4.86
N ALA A 406 -4.58 -19.91 -4.70
CA ALA A 406 -3.77 -21.10 -4.48
C ALA A 406 -3.96 -21.64 -3.07
N GLN A 407 -4.00 -20.75 -2.08
CA GLN A 407 -4.14 -21.09 -0.67
C GLN A 407 -4.91 -20.02 0.09
N GLN A 408 -5.55 -20.44 1.19
CA GLN A 408 -6.14 -19.55 2.17
C GLN A 408 -6.18 -20.22 3.54
N GLY A 409 -6.15 -19.43 4.61
CA GLY A 409 -6.28 -19.93 5.98
C GLY A 409 -6.62 -18.83 6.98
N THR A 410 -7.17 -19.21 8.14
CA THR A 410 -7.33 -18.33 9.32
C THR A 410 -6.48 -18.90 10.44
N TYR A 411 -5.51 -18.11 10.89
CA TYR A 411 -4.70 -18.41 12.06
C TYR A 411 -5.36 -17.84 13.32
N ALA A 412 -5.90 -18.72 14.15
CA ALA A 412 -6.51 -18.41 15.45
C ALA A 412 -6.41 -19.61 16.41
N PRO A 413 -5.20 -19.91 16.91
CA PRO A 413 -4.93 -21.12 17.71
C PRO A 413 -5.58 -21.10 19.11
N ASP A 414 -6.00 -19.93 19.59
CA ASP A 414 -6.64 -19.73 20.88
C ASP A 414 -7.69 -18.60 20.79
N ASN A 415 -8.21 -18.13 21.92
CA ASN A 415 -9.22 -17.10 22.01
C ASN A 415 -8.67 -15.66 22.13
N GLN A 416 -7.36 -15.46 21.94
CA GLN A 416 -6.76 -14.13 21.97
C GLN A 416 -7.18 -13.30 20.74
N PHE A 417 -7.04 -11.98 20.85
CA PHE A 417 -7.23 -11.08 19.73
C PHE A 417 -5.92 -10.99 18.93
N ARG A 418 -5.93 -11.50 17.70
CA ARG A 418 -4.90 -11.25 16.69
C ARG A 418 -5.52 -10.40 15.59
N TRP A 419 -4.98 -9.22 15.37
CA TRP A 419 -5.45 -8.26 14.36
C TRP A 419 -4.28 -7.37 13.90
N MET A 420 -4.48 -6.60 12.82
CA MET A 420 -3.44 -5.77 12.20
C MET A 420 -2.16 -6.56 11.84
N GLY A 421 -2.33 -7.75 11.25
CA GLY A 421 -1.23 -8.60 10.84
C GLY A 421 -0.50 -8.10 9.59
N SER A 422 0.71 -8.62 9.38
CA SER A 422 1.44 -8.51 8.12
C SER A 422 1.75 -9.91 7.57
N ILE A 423 1.96 -10.02 6.27
CA ILE A 423 2.29 -11.28 5.60
C ILE A 423 3.36 -11.04 4.52
N ALA A 424 4.23 -12.02 4.33
CA ALA A 424 5.29 -12.03 3.32
C ALA A 424 5.64 -13.47 2.96
N MET A 425 6.36 -13.65 1.85
CA MET A 425 6.86 -14.94 1.36
C MET A 425 8.39 -14.94 1.31
N ASP A 426 8.99 -16.06 1.70
CA ASP A 426 10.43 -16.23 1.57
C ASP A 426 10.81 -16.76 0.17
N ARG A 427 12.04 -17.28 -0.01
CA ARG A 427 12.46 -17.83 -1.32
C ARG A 427 11.86 -19.19 -1.64
N ALA A 428 11.38 -19.92 -0.65
CA ALA A 428 10.81 -21.26 -0.77
C ALA A 428 9.29 -21.24 -0.93
N GLY A 429 8.62 -20.16 -0.53
CA GLY A 429 7.16 -20.02 -0.59
C GLY A 429 6.64 -19.49 0.73
#